data_AF-A0A7Y9QZA7-F1
#
_entry.id   AF-A0A7Y9QZA7-F1
#
_cell.length_a   1.000
_cell.length_b   1.000
_cell.length_c   1.000
_cell.angle_alpha   90.00
_cell.angle_beta   90.00
_cell.angle_gamma   90.00
#
_symmetry.space_group_name_H-M   'P 1'
#
loop_
_entity.id
_entity.type
_entity.pdbx_description
1 polymer ?
#
loop_
_entity_poly.entity_id
_entity_poly.type
_entity_poly.pdbx_seq_one_letter_code
_entity_poly.pdbx_strand_id
1 'polypeptide(L)'
;MPAPDVIQIIESNWPAILGAILLACFGAYLAWRNGYKARRAAAAAKFRAAVLTALQGLYPVPVAWPKNELRIRDELKERFPGLQTAVAEFETYVPWYKRKAFAESWNRYRLGDDGREIDQQDYWQYVPLKGTSVINGVVTTTHDQTKTYKLQFKTNVDHLLSFASEA
;
A
#
# COMPACT_ATOMS: atom_id res chain seq x y z
N MET A 1 -39.02 9.26 -55.10
CA MET A 1 -37.57 9.24 -54.84
C MET A 1 -37.29 8.01 -54.00
N PRO A 2 -36.36 7.12 -54.38
CA PRO A 2 -35.94 6.02 -53.50
C PRO A 2 -35.31 6.63 -52.24
N ALA A 3 -35.59 6.02 -51.08
CA ALA A 3 -34.96 6.44 -49.84
C ALA A 3 -33.44 6.28 -49.96
N PRO A 4 -32.64 7.23 -49.44
CA PRO A 4 -31.19 7.10 -49.46
C PRO A 4 -30.77 5.81 -48.75
N ASP A 5 -29.86 5.09 -49.39
CA ASP A 5 -29.26 3.87 -48.83
C ASP A 5 -28.51 4.22 -47.53
N VAL A 6 -28.62 3.36 -46.52
CA VAL A 6 -28.00 3.56 -45.19
C VAL A 6 -26.49 3.76 -45.33
N ILE A 7 -25.86 3.10 -46.31
CA ILE A 7 -24.44 3.23 -46.60
C ILE A 7 -24.10 4.68 -47.02
N GLN A 8 -24.90 5.29 -47.88
CA GLN A 8 -24.69 6.67 -48.34
C GLN A 8 -24.86 7.71 -47.22
N ILE A 9 -25.78 7.44 -46.28
CA ILE A 9 -25.97 8.27 -45.09
C ILE A 9 -24.74 8.20 -44.19
N ILE A 10 -24.18 7.01 -43.96
CA ILE A 10 -22.98 6.82 -43.13
C ILE A 10 -21.76 7.49 -43.77
N GLU A 11 -21.54 7.31 -45.08
CA GLU A 11 -20.42 7.92 -45.81
C GLU A 11 -20.47 9.45 -45.76
N SER A 12 -21.65 10.04 -45.90
CA SER A 12 -21.83 11.49 -45.88
C SER A 12 -21.67 12.11 -44.49
N ASN A 13 -21.85 11.33 -43.42
CA ASN A 13 -21.86 11.82 -42.03
C ASN A 13 -20.73 11.24 -41.16
N TRP A 14 -19.80 10.47 -41.74
CA TRP A 14 -18.74 9.79 -40.99
C TRP A 14 -17.93 10.70 -40.05
N PRO A 15 -17.61 11.98 -40.38
CA PRO A 15 -16.86 12.84 -39.46
C PRO A 15 -17.70 13.21 -38.22
N ALA A 16 -19.00 13.43 -38.40
CA ALA A 16 -19.93 13.72 -37.30
C ALA A 16 -20.15 12.48 -36.42
N ILE A 17 -20.27 11.30 -37.04
CA ILE A 17 -20.38 10.02 -36.33
C ILE A 17 -19.13 9.76 -35.48
N LEU A 18 -17.93 9.91 -36.05
CA LEU A 18 -16.70 9.75 -35.28
C LEU A 18 -16.55 10.81 -34.18
N GLY A 19 -16.90 12.06 -34.46
CA GLY A 19 -16.89 13.13 -33.46
C GLY A 19 -17.77 12.79 -32.27
N ALA A 20 -18.98 12.28 -32.51
CA ALA A 20 -19.90 11.85 -31.46
C ALA A 20 -19.35 10.67 -30.65
N ILE A 21 -18.76 9.66 -31.30
CA ILE A 21 -18.16 8.50 -30.61
C ILE A 21 -16.99 8.95 -29.72
N LEU A 22 -16.07 9.75 -30.25
CA LEU A 22 -14.92 10.25 -29.50
C LEU A 22 -15.35 11.08 -28.29
N LEU A 23 -16.35 11.96 -28.46
CA LEU A 23 -16.89 12.76 -27.37
C LEU A 23 -17.56 11.91 -26.29
N ALA A 24 -18.32 10.88 -26.69
CA ALA A 24 -18.92 9.94 -25.75
C ALA A 24 -17.86 9.14 -24.97
N CYS A 25 -16.82 8.64 -25.66
CA CYS A 25 -15.70 7.95 -25.02
C CYS A 25 -14.94 8.87 -24.05
N PHE A 26 -14.69 10.13 -24.43
CA PHE A 26 -14.02 11.10 -23.57
C PHE A 26 -14.86 11.45 -22.32
N GLY A 27 -16.17 11.67 -22.50
CA GLY A 27 -17.09 11.89 -21.39
C GLY A 27 -17.13 10.71 -20.42
N ALA A 28 -17.26 9.49 -20.94
CA ALA A 28 -17.22 8.26 -20.14
C ALA A 28 -15.89 8.10 -19.40
N TYR A 29 -14.77 8.42 -20.05
CA TYR A 29 -13.44 8.39 -19.43
C TYR A 29 -13.32 9.39 -18.27
N LEU A 30 -13.80 10.63 -18.44
CA LEU A 30 -13.79 11.63 -17.38
C LEU A 30 -14.66 11.21 -16.19
N ALA A 31 -15.87 10.69 -16.46
CA ALA A 31 -16.77 10.19 -15.43
C ALA A 31 -16.14 9.02 -14.65
N TRP A 32 -15.57 8.03 -15.36
CA TRP A 32 -14.85 6.92 -14.75
C TRP A 32 -13.66 7.40 -13.91
N ARG A 33 -12.86 8.33 -14.43
CA ARG A 33 -11.68 8.87 -13.74
C ARG A 33 -12.06 9.60 -12.45
N ASN A 34 -13.12 10.40 -12.48
CA ASN A 34 -13.62 11.09 -11.30
C ASN A 34 -14.19 10.10 -10.28
N GLY A 35 -14.99 9.13 -10.72
CA GLY A 35 -15.52 8.08 -9.86
C GLY A 35 -14.43 7.18 -9.26
N TYR A 36 -13.35 6.90 -10.00
CA TYR A 36 -12.19 6.19 -9.48
C TYR A 36 -11.45 6.99 -8.40
N LYS A 37 -11.21 8.29 -8.62
CA LYS A 37 -10.59 9.18 -7.62
C LYS A 37 -11.39 9.21 -6.32
N ALA A 38 -12.72 9.41 -6.41
CA ALA A 38 -13.59 9.45 -5.23
C ALA A 38 -13.56 8.13 -4.45
N ARG A 39 -13.66 6.98 -5.15
CA ARG A 39 -13.56 5.65 -4.53
C ARG A 39 -12.20 5.41 -3.89
N ARG A 40 -11.11 5.80 -4.55
CA ARG A 40 -9.75 5.69 -4.01
C ARG A 40 -9.57 6.56 -2.76
N ALA A 41 -10.07 7.80 -2.75
CA ALA A 41 -10.03 8.68 -1.58
C ALA A 41 -10.79 8.08 -0.39
N ALA A 42 -11.98 7.54 -0.62
CA ALA A 42 -12.75 6.86 0.42
C ALA A 42 -12.01 5.62 0.96
N ALA A 43 -11.46 4.78 0.07
CA ALA A 43 -10.68 3.61 0.46
C ALA A 43 -9.39 4.00 1.21
N ALA A 44 -8.71 5.06 0.80
CA ALA A 44 -7.53 5.59 1.46
C ALA A 44 -7.84 6.09 2.88
N ALA A 45 -8.95 6.81 3.06
CA ALA A 45 -9.41 7.23 4.38
C ALA A 45 -9.74 6.02 5.27
N LYS A 46 -10.46 5.02 4.74
CA LYS A 46 -10.77 3.78 5.46
C LYS A 46 -9.51 3.02 5.87
N PHE A 47 -8.56 2.88 4.95
CA PHE A 47 -7.28 2.22 5.21
C PHE A 47 -6.47 2.93 6.30
N ARG A 48 -6.31 4.25 6.20
CA ARG A 48 -5.60 5.05 7.21
C ARG A 48 -6.25 4.89 8.58
N ALA A 49 -7.57 5.00 8.66
CA ALA A 49 -8.31 4.81 9.91
C ALA A 49 -8.06 3.42 10.50
N ALA A 50 -8.18 2.36 9.68
CA ALA A 50 -7.96 0.99 10.12
C ALA A 50 -6.54 0.74 10.64
N VAL A 51 -5.51 1.26 9.95
CA VAL A 51 -4.11 1.15 10.40
C VAL A 51 -3.88 1.92 11.70
N LEU A 52 -4.39 3.15 11.81
CA LEU A 52 -4.25 3.95 13.03
C LEU A 52 -4.96 3.30 14.23
N THR A 53 -6.14 2.71 14.01
CA THR A 53 -6.86 1.96 15.04
C THR A 53 -6.10 0.70 15.43
N ALA A 54 -5.64 -0.10 14.47
CA ALA A 54 -4.89 -1.32 14.74
C ALA A 54 -3.57 -1.04 15.48
N LEU A 55 -2.90 0.07 15.17
CA LEU A 55 -1.63 0.47 15.79
C LEU A 55 -1.80 1.48 16.92
N GLN A 56 -3.01 1.63 17.48
CA GLN A 56 -3.26 2.56 18.57
C GLN A 56 -2.29 2.31 19.74
N GLY A 57 -1.67 3.39 20.22
CA GLY A 57 -0.67 3.34 21.30
C GLY A 57 0.76 3.02 20.83
N LEU A 58 0.94 2.40 19.66
CA LEU A 58 2.27 2.16 19.07
C LEU A 58 2.64 3.22 18.02
N TYR A 59 1.63 3.74 17.30
CA TYR A 59 1.78 4.75 16.25
C TYR A 59 0.70 5.84 16.41
N PRO A 60 0.97 7.12 16.08
CA PRO A 60 2.24 7.67 15.58
C PRO A 60 3.28 7.91 16.69
N VAL A 61 2.86 7.96 17.94
CA VAL A 61 3.73 8.11 19.12
C VAL A 61 3.67 6.81 19.93
N PRO A 62 4.80 6.13 20.19
CA PRO A 62 4.84 4.82 20.83
C PRO A 62 4.69 4.92 22.36
N VAL A 63 3.54 5.38 22.85
CA VAL A 63 3.25 5.52 24.28
C VAL A 63 3.05 4.16 24.96
N ALA A 64 2.47 3.20 24.24
CA ALA A 64 2.19 1.84 24.71
C ALA A 64 3.29 0.85 24.33
N TRP A 65 4.52 1.32 24.05
CA TRP A 65 5.60 0.39 23.73
C TRP A 65 5.91 -0.53 24.92
N PRO A 66 6.05 -1.85 24.72
CA PRO A 66 6.29 -2.78 25.82
C PRO A 66 7.57 -2.43 26.61
N LYS A 67 7.49 -2.47 27.94
CA LYS A 67 8.67 -2.33 28.82
C LYS A 67 9.69 -3.42 28.57
N ASN A 68 9.22 -4.66 28.35
CA ASN A 68 10.06 -5.71 27.80
C ASN A 68 10.01 -5.59 26.27
N GLU A 69 11.02 -4.97 25.70
CA GLU A 69 11.06 -4.59 24.28
C GLU A 69 10.98 -5.80 23.34
N LEU A 70 11.29 -7.02 23.80
CA LEU A 70 11.13 -8.25 23.02
C LEU A 70 9.65 -8.59 22.74
N ARG A 71 8.73 -8.16 23.63
CA ARG A 71 7.29 -8.44 23.52
C ARG A 71 6.60 -7.66 22.41
N ILE A 72 7.27 -6.69 21.79
CA ILE A 72 6.70 -5.96 20.65
C ILE A 72 6.30 -6.91 19.52
N ARG A 73 7.06 -7.99 19.31
CA ARG A 73 6.74 -8.99 18.29
C ARG A 73 5.38 -9.61 18.52
N ASP A 74 5.07 -9.98 19.76
CA ASP A 74 3.80 -10.61 20.09
C ASP A 74 2.63 -9.63 19.91
N GLU A 75 2.80 -8.37 20.33
CA GLU A 75 1.78 -7.34 20.12
C GLU A 75 1.53 -7.05 18.62
N LEU A 76 2.58 -7.01 17.80
CA LEU A 76 2.43 -6.78 16.36
C LEU A 76 1.80 -7.99 15.65
N LYS A 77 2.09 -9.22 16.11
CA LYS A 77 1.42 -10.43 15.64
C LYS A 77 -0.06 -10.45 16.00
N GLU A 78 -0.44 -9.97 17.18
CA GLU A 78 -1.84 -9.84 17.59
C GLU A 78 -2.61 -8.84 16.72
N ARG A 79 -1.97 -7.73 16.34
CA ARG A 79 -2.56 -6.69 15.47
C ARG A 79 -2.56 -7.06 13.98
N PHE A 80 -1.78 -8.07 13.59
CA PHE A 80 -1.58 -8.44 12.19
C PHE A 80 -2.86 -8.76 11.42
N PRO A 81 -3.83 -9.55 11.92
CA PRO A 81 -5.04 -9.87 11.15
C PRO A 81 -5.83 -8.63 10.74
N GLY A 82 -5.92 -7.64 11.63
CA GLY A 82 -6.59 -6.36 11.34
C GLY A 82 -5.86 -5.56 10.26
N LEU A 83 -4.53 -5.49 10.34
CA LEU A 83 -3.69 -4.82 9.34
C LEU A 83 -3.73 -5.53 7.99
N GLN A 84 -3.62 -6.86 7.97
CA GLN A 84 -3.68 -7.66 6.75
C GLN A 84 -5.02 -7.47 6.04
N THR A 85 -6.12 -7.39 6.80
CA THR A 85 -7.46 -7.12 6.26
C THR A 85 -7.50 -5.73 5.62
N ALA A 86 -7.02 -4.70 6.33
CA ALA A 86 -6.99 -3.33 5.80
C ALA A 86 -6.12 -3.21 4.54
N VAL A 87 -4.96 -3.87 4.52
CA VAL A 87 -4.05 -3.91 3.36
C VAL A 87 -4.71 -4.59 2.17
N ALA A 88 -5.31 -5.76 2.36
CA ALA A 88 -5.98 -6.51 1.30
C ALA A 88 -7.15 -5.74 0.69
N GLU A 89 -7.97 -5.06 1.52
CA GLU A 89 -9.06 -4.22 1.03
C GLU A 89 -8.53 -3.03 0.20
N PHE A 90 -7.47 -2.36 0.68
CA PHE A 90 -6.93 -1.17 0.02
C PHE A 90 -6.15 -1.48 -1.26
N GLU A 91 -5.50 -2.64 -1.36
CA GLU A 91 -4.68 -3.05 -2.50
C GLU A 91 -5.44 -2.95 -3.83
N THR A 92 -6.73 -3.26 -3.84
CA THR A 92 -7.58 -3.18 -5.03
C THR A 92 -7.68 -1.75 -5.59
N TYR A 93 -7.57 -0.74 -4.72
CA TYR A 93 -7.61 0.69 -5.06
C TYR A 93 -6.23 1.29 -5.33
N VAL A 94 -5.14 0.56 -5.05
CA VAL A 94 -3.78 1.00 -5.39
C VAL A 94 -3.61 0.95 -6.92
N PRO A 95 -3.14 2.05 -7.54
CA PRO A 95 -2.86 2.07 -8.98
C PRO A 95 -1.93 0.93 -9.38
N TRP A 96 -2.19 0.29 -10.51
CA TRP A 96 -1.46 -0.92 -10.94
C TRP A 96 0.05 -0.73 -10.95
N TYR A 97 0.55 0.45 -11.35
CA TYR A 97 1.96 0.80 -11.39
C TYR A 97 2.61 1.01 -10.01
N LYS A 98 1.81 1.13 -8.94
CA LYS A 98 2.26 1.25 -7.53
C LYS A 98 2.02 -0.01 -6.69
N ARG A 99 1.29 -1.01 -7.21
CA ARG A 99 0.95 -2.23 -6.44
C ARG A 99 2.19 -2.98 -5.95
N LYS A 100 3.22 -3.10 -6.78
CA LYS A 100 4.48 -3.73 -6.38
C LYS A 100 5.14 -3.00 -5.20
N ALA A 101 5.28 -1.67 -5.30
CA ALA A 101 5.85 -0.87 -4.22
C ALA A 101 5.01 -0.90 -2.94
N PHE A 102 3.67 -0.99 -3.07
CA PHE A 102 2.77 -1.16 -1.93
C PHE A 102 2.98 -2.52 -1.25
N ALA A 103 3.03 -3.61 -2.02
CA ALA A 103 3.32 -4.95 -1.52
C ALA A 103 4.70 -5.04 -0.84
N GLU A 104 5.73 -4.44 -1.45
CA GLU A 104 7.07 -4.32 -0.87
C GLU A 104 7.06 -3.54 0.46
N SER A 105 6.26 -2.47 0.55
CA SER A 105 6.10 -1.70 1.79
C SER A 105 5.43 -2.51 2.90
N TRP A 106 4.42 -3.30 2.53
CA TRP A 106 3.77 -4.22 3.45
C TRP A 106 4.72 -5.33 3.92
N ASN A 107 5.51 -5.90 3.00
CA ASN A 107 6.52 -6.90 3.32
C ASN A 107 7.61 -6.34 4.24
N ARG A 108 8.14 -5.15 3.95
CA ARG A 108 9.10 -4.46 4.82
C ARG A 108 8.52 -4.23 6.21
N TYR A 109 7.25 -3.85 6.29
CA TYR A 109 6.57 -3.70 7.58
C TYR A 109 6.54 -5.02 8.38
N ARG A 110 6.14 -6.15 7.76
CA ARG A 110 5.85 -7.40 8.48
C ARG A 110 7.04 -8.38 8.59
N LEU A 111 8.05 -8.25 7.72
CA LEU A 111 9.19 -9.15 7.60
C LEU A 111 10.56 -8.46 7.68
N GLY A 112 10.64 -7.17 7.41
CA GLY A 112 11.91 -6.45 7.26
C GLY A 112 12.44 -6.53 5.83
N ASP A 113 13.67 -6.04 5.61
CA ASP A 113 14.27 -5.92 4.28
C ASP A 113 14.67 -7.27 3.66
N ASP A 114 14.96 -8.27 4.50
CA ASP A 114 15.36 -9.62 4.07
C ASP A 114 14.16 -10.60 3.97
N GLY A 115 12.94 -10.10 4.17
CA GLY A 115 11.73 -10.90 4.18
C GLY A 115 11.34 -11.47 2.82
N ARG A 116 10.99 -12.75 2.76
CA ARG A 116 10.46 -13.39 1.54
C ARG A 116 8.94 -13.46 1.61
N GLU A 117 8.27 -13.44 0.46
CA GLU A 117 6.79 -13.51 0.39
C GLU A 117 6.21 -14.76 1.07
N ILE A 118 6.96 -15.86 1.13
CA ILE A 118 6.56 -17.11 1.80
C ILE A 118 6.56 -17.02 3.33
N ASP A 119 7.27 -16.06 3.90
CA ASP A 119 7.34 -15.87 5.35
C ASP A 119 6.05 -15.17 5.79
N GLN A 120 5.43 -15.62 6.89
CA GLN A 120 4.13 -15.07 7.33
C GLN A 120 4.30 -13.73 8.06
N GLN A 121 5.13 -13.66 9.10
CA GLN A 121 5.43 -12.46 9.90
C GLN A 121 6.57 -12.74 10.90
N ASP A 122 7.48 -11.79 11.15
CA ASP A 122 8.57 -12.00 12.11
C ASP A 122 8.92 -10.80 13.03
N TYR A 123 8.84 -9.57 12.52
CA TYR A 123 8.99 -8.33 13.30
C TYR A 123 10.31 -8.16 14.08
N TRP A 124 11.37 -8.95 13.81
CA TRP A 124 12.66 -8.81 14.49
C TRP A 124 13.32 -7.45 14.27
N GLN A 125 13.06 -6.80 13.13
CA GLN A 125 13.55 -5.48 12.80
C GLN A 125 13.04 -4.36 13.74
N TYR A 126 12.07 -4.66 14.60
CA TYR A 126 11.55 -3.74 15.60
C TYR A 126 11.96 -4.10 17.03
N VAL A 127 12.87 -5.07 17.18
CA VAL A 127 13.43 -5.45 18.47
C VAL A 127 14.81 -4.80 18.62
N PRO A 128 15.13 -4.21 19.78
CA PRO A 128 16.46 -3.67 20.05
C PRO A 128 17.48 -4.78 20.26
N LEU A 129 17.94 -5.37 19.16
CA LEU A 129 18.96 -6.40 19.15
C LEU A 129 20.31 -5.82 18.73
N LYS A 130 21.36 -6.34 19.38
CA LYS A 130 22.74 -6.16 18.96
C LYS A 130 23.35 -7.52 18.68
N GLY A 131 23.95 -7.67 17.51
CA GLY A 131 24.53 -8.93 17.06
C GLY A 131 25.84 -8.70 16.31
N THR A 132 26.69 -9.71 16.33
CA THR A 132 27.94 -9.71 15.56
C THR A 132 27.99 -11.01 14.76
N SER A 133 28.11 -10.91 13.45
CA SER A 133 28.34 -12.04 12.57
C SER A 133 29.84 -12.28 12.47
N VAL A 134 30.27 -13.51 12.71
CA VAL A 134 31.67 -13.95 12.61
C VAL A 134 31.75 -15.06 11.58
N ILE A 135 32.56 -14.88 10.54
CA ILE A 135 32.83 -15.88 9.50
C ILE A 135 34.32 -16.23 9.59
N ASN A 136 34.64 -17.51 9.79
CA ASN A 136 36.01 -18.01 9.93
C ASN A 136 36.84 -17.27 11.01
N GLY A 137 36.22 -16.93 12.14
CA GLY A 137 36.88 -16.19 13.22
C GLY A 137 37.03 -14.69 12.96
N VAL A 138 36.61 -14.18 11.80
CA VAL A 138 36.64 -12.75 11.46
C VAL A 138 35.24 -12.16 11.63
N VAL A 139 35.13 -11.09 12.42
CA VAL A 139 33.90 -10.29 12.51
C VAL A 139 33.62 -9.65 11.15
N THR A 140 32.53 -10.05 10.51
CA THR A 140 32.13 -9.55 9.19
C THR A 140 31.08 -8.46 9.26
N THR A 141 30.13 -8.56 10.20
CA THR A 141 29.06 -7.56 10.33
C THR A 141 28.74 -7.34 11.80
N THR A 142 28.67 -6.09 12.24
CA THR A 142 28.08 -5.71 13.53
C THR A 142 26.78 -5.01 13.26
N HIS A 143 25.70 -5.50 13.87
CA HIS A 143 24.37 -4.93 13.73
C HIS A 143 23.89 -4.46 15.09
N ASP A 144 23.48 -3.19 15.19
CA ASP A 144 22.98 -2.57 16.42
C ASP A 144 21.69 -1.79 16.12
N GLN A 145 20.55 -2.40 16.45
CA GLN A 145 19.23 -1.79 16.29
C GLN A 145 18.72 -1.15 17.58
N THR A 146 19.50 -1.14 18.66
CA THR A 146 19.05 -0.69 20.00
C THR A 146 18.59 0.77 20.04
N LYS A 147 19.03 1.59 19.08
CA LYS A 147 18.67 3.02 18.98
C LYS A 147 17.68 3.33 17.87
N THR A 148 17.51 2.44 16.90
CA THR A 148 16.80 2.74 15.64
C THR A 148 15.47 2.00 15.49
N TYR A 149 15.23 0.94 16.26
CA TYR A 149 14.07 0.05 16.09
C TYR A 149 12.70 0.77 16.09
N LYS A 150 12.47 1.72 17.01
CA LYS A 150 11.21 2.51 17.05
C LYS A 150 11.09 3.45 15.85
N LEU A 151 12.19 4.05 15.44
CA LEU A 151 12.23 4.92 14.27
C LEU A 151 11.96 4.09 13.00
N GLN A 152 12.56 2.91 12.88
CA GLN A 152 12.33 2.00 11.77
C GLN A 152 10.87 1.55 11.70
N PHE A 153 10.25 1.21 12.84
CA PHE A 153 8.81 0.95 12.93
C PHE A 153 8.00 2.13 12.39
N LYS A 154 8.27 3.34 12.88
CA LYS A 154 7.57 4.54 12.43
C LYS A 154 7.74 4.75 10.91
N THR A 155 8.97 4.68 10.40
CA THR A 155 9.28 4.86 8.98
C THR A 155 8.55 3.85 8.11
N ASN A 156 8.51 2.58 8.52
CA ASN A 156 7.82 1.54 7.76
C ASN A 156 6.30 1.76 7.73
N VAL A 157 5.71 2.18 8.86
CA VAL A 157 4.28 2.54 8.92
C VAL A 157 3.99 3.81 8.11
N ASP A 158 4.82 4.85 8.21
CA ASP A 158 4.69 6.08 7.43
C ASP A 158 4.74 5.78 5.93
N HIS A 159 5.69 4.94 5.50
CA HIS A 159 5.84 4.55 4.10
C HIS A 159 4.63 3.77 3.60
N LEU A 160 4.09 2.84 4.40
CA LEU A 160 2.86 2.13 4.08
C LEU A 160 1.66 3.08 3.96
N LEU A 161 1.53 4.05 4.87
CA LEU A 161 0.45 5.05 4.86
C LEU A 161 0.59 6.09 3.73
N SER A 162 1.78 6.24 3.14
CA SER A 162 2.03 7.18 2.03
C SER A 162 1.21 6.86 0.78
N PHE A 163 0.91 5.58 0.54
CA PHE A 163 0.06 5.15 -0.58
C PHE A 163 -1.39 5.66 -0.47
N ALA A 164 -1.80 6.03 0.74
CA ALA A 164 -3.10 6.58 1.07
C ALA A 164 -3.09 8.11 1.31
N SER A 165 -1.94 8.79 1.23
CA SER A 165 -1.87 10.26 1.29
C SER A 165 -1.94 10.93 -0.09
N GLU A 166 -1.77 10.17 -1.17
CA GLU A 166 -1.82 10.65 -2.56
C GLU A 166 -3.21 10.51 -3.22
N ALA A 167 -4.27 10.38 -2.41
CA ALA A 167 -5.62 10.14 -2.88
C ALA A 167 -6.38 11.45 -3.09
#